data_AF-A0A961AQD2-F1
#
_entry.id   AF-A0A961AQD2-F1
#
_cell.length_a   1.000
_cell.length_b   1.000
_cell.length_c   1.000
_cell.angle_alpha   90.00
_cell.angle_beta   90.00
_cell.angle_gamma   90.00
#
_symmetry.space_group_name_H-M   'P 1'
#
loop_
_entity.id
_entity.type
_entity.pdbx_description
1 polymer ?
#
loop_
_entity_poly.entity_id
_entity_poly.type
_entity_poly.pdbx_seq_one_letter_code
_entity_poly.pdbx_strand_id
1 'polypeptide(L)' 'MANEDPALIERAKRARRIVRNPSQYKVCHGCDSIVAAKVSICPNCHGYRFEQEEALVVQQAHILSRRQQHSVVAEDLL' A
#
# COMPACT_ATOMS: atom_id res chain seq x y z
N MET A 1 9.58 9.41 25.78
CA MET A 1 9.62 8.33 24.78
C MET A 1 8.26 8.34 24.10
N ALA A 2 8.18 8.73 22.84
CA ALA A 2 6.89 8.89 22.17
C ALA A 2 6.16 7.53 22.11
N ASN A 3 4.91 7.52 22.53
CA ASN A 3 4.00 6.39 22.36
C ASN A 3 3.81 6.20 20.84
N GLU A 4 4.58 5.31 20.22
CA GLU A 4 4.47 5.05 18.78
C GLU A 4 3.13 4.36 18.50
N ASP A 5 2.31 4.98 17.63
CA ASP A 5 1.02 4.43 17.19
C ASP A 5 1.25 3.01 16.59
N PRO A 6 0.68 1.95 17.19
CA PRO A 6 0.83 0.58 16.71
C PRO A 6 0.46 0.42 15.23
N ALA A 7 -0.52 1.18 14.74
CA ALA A 7 -0.92 1.15 13.34
C ALA A 7 0.19 1.69 12.43
N LEU A 8 0.89 2.76 12.84
CA LEU A 8 2.02 3.31 12.09
C LEU A 8 3.21 2.35 12.06
N ILE A 9 3.47 1.63 13.16
CA ILE A 9 4.51 0.59 13.22
C ILE A 9 4.21 -0.52 12.20
N GLU A 10 2.96 -1.03 12.16
CA GLU A 10 2.58 -2.08 11.22
C GLU A 10 2.65 -1.61 9.76
N ARG A 11 2.29 -0.35 9.49
CA ARG A 11 2.44 0.24 8.15
C ARG A 11 3.91 0.35 7.75
N ALA A 12 4.78 0.77 8.66
CA ALA A 12 6.22 0.81 8.41
C ALA A 12 6.79 -0.59 8.13
N LYS A 13 6.34 -1.63 8.85
CA LYS A 13 6.73 -3.02 8.58
C LYS A 13 6.28 -3.49 7.20
N ARG A 14 5.04 -3.21 6.80
CA ARG A 14 4.52 -3.54 5.45
C ARG A 14 5.31 -2.83 4.35
N ALA A 15 5.57 -1.53 4.51
CA ALA A 15 6.35 -0.75 3.56
C ALA A 15 7.77 -1.32 3.37
N ARG A 16 8.45 -1.73 4.45
CA ARG A 16 9.77 -2.38 4.34
C ARG A 16 9.74 -3.67 3.52
N ARG A 17 8.65 -4.45 3.59
CA ARG A 17 8.50 -5.68 2.77
C ARG A 17 8.37 -5.35 1.29
N ILE A 18 7.60 -4.30 0.98
CA ILE A 18 7.40 -3.79 -0.39
C ILE A 18 8.73 -3.27 -0.96
N VAL A 19 9.43 -2.41 -0.21
CA VAL A 19 10.72 -1.84 -0.64
C VAL A 19 11.79 -2.90 -0.92
N ARG A 20 11.78 -4.03 -0.20
CA ARG A 20 12.71 -5.14 -0.43
C ARG A 20 12.39 -5.98 -1.67
N ASN A 21 11.14 -5.96 -2.15
CA ASN A 21 10.68 -6.80 -3.28
C ASN A 21 9.67 -6.04 -4.15
N PRO A 22 10.02 -4.86 -4.70
CA PRO A 22 9.05 -3.98 -5.34
C PRO A 22 8.39 -4.60 -6.58
N SER A 23 9.09 -5.48 -7.31
CA SER A 23 8.56 -6.24 -8.46
C SER A 23 7.36 -7.14 -8.14
N GLN A 24 7.13 -7.45 -6.86
CA GLN A 24 5.97 -8.25 -6.42
C GLN A 24 4.70 -7.40 -6.20
N TYR A 25 4.79 -6.09 -6.40
CA TYR A 25 3.72 -5.15 -6.12
C TYR A 25 3.51 -4.18 -7.27
N LYS A 26 2.40 -3.46 -7.21
CA LYS A 26 2.04 -2.39 -8.14
C LYS A 26 1.14 -1.36 -7.46
N VAL A 27 1.15 -0.13 -7.96
CA VAL A 27 0.33 0.97 -7.43
C VAL A 27 -0.92 1.11 -8.29
N CYS A 28 -2.09 1.13 -7.68
CA CYS A 28 -3.33 1.39 -8.41
C CYS A 28 -3.43 2.87 -8.82
N HIS A 29 -3.64 3.16 -10.10
CA HIS A 29 -3.83 4.54 -10.59
C HIS A 29 -5.15 5.19 -10.12
N GLY A 30 -6.10 4.40 -9.62
CA GLY A 30 -7.39 4.91 -9.17
C GLY A 30 -7.38 5.44 -7.73
N CYS A 31 -6.64 4.79 -6.83
CA CYS A 31 -6.69 5.08 -5.39
C CYS A 31 -5.33 5.03 -4.69
N ASP A 32 -4.23 4.97 -5.45
CA ASP A 32 -2.84 4.93 -5.00
C ASP A 32 -2.51 3.83 -3.98
N SER A 33 -3.36 2.81 -3.91
CA SER A 33 -3.13 1.65 -3.05
C SER A 33 -2.09 0.73 -3.68
N ILE A 34 -1.18 0.21 -2.84
CA ILE A 34 -0.23 -0.81 -3.25
C ILE A 34 -0.90 -2.18 -3.11
N VAL A 35 -0.92 -2.93 -4.21
CA VAL A 35 -1.48 -4.29 -4.27
C VAL A 35 -0.44 -5.27 -4.80
N ALA A 36 -0.66 -6.57 -4.60
CA ALA A 36 0.23 -7.59 -5.16
C ALA A 36 0.16 -7.60 -6.71
N ALA A 37 1.26 -7.95 -7.37
CA ALA A 37 1.37 -7.95 -8.83
C ALA A 37 0.28 -8.79 -9.53
N LYS A 38 -0.15 -9.91 -8.90
CA LYS A 38 -1.20 -10.81 -9.41
C LYS A 38 -2.61 -10.20 -9.45
N VAL A 39 -2.84 -9.06 -8.80
CA VAL A 39 -4.18 -8.45 -8.70
C VAL A 39 -4.60 -7.86 -10.03
N SER A 40 -5.65 -8.37 -10.67
CA SER A 40 -6.15 -7.84 -11.95
C SER A 40 -7.06 -6.62 -11.78
N ILE A 41 -7.81 -6.57 -10.66
CA ILE A 41 -8.74 -5.48 -10.32
C ILE A 41 -8.45 -5.05 -8.88
N CYS A 42 -8.30 -3.75 -8.65
CA CYS A 42 -8.01 -3.21 -7.33
C CYS A 42 -9.17 -3.51 -6.37
N PRO A 43 -8.94 -4.18 -5.23
CA PRO A 43 -10.01 -4.50 -4.29
C PRO A 43 -10.58 -3.27 -3.57
N ASN A 44 -9.84 -2.16 -3.55
CA ASN A 44 -10.25 -0.94 -2.85
C ASN A 44 -11.14 -0.03 -3.70
N CYS A 45 -10.88 0.06 -5.02
CA CYS A 45 -11.59 1.01 -5.90
C CYS A 45 -12.14 0.40 -7.19
N HIS A 46 -11.94 -0.90 -7.42
CA HIS A 46 -12.35 -1.62 -8.63
C HIS A 46 -11.71 -1.11 -9.94
N GLY A 47 -10.65 -0.29 -9.85
CA GLY A 47 -9.83 0.11 -11.00
C GLY A 47 -8.93 -1.02 -11.50
N TYR A 48 -8.61 -1.00 -12.80
CA TYR A 48 -7.80 -2.04 -13.47
C TYR A 48 -6.45 -1.53 -14.01
N ARG A 49 -6.13 -0.24 -13.84
CA ARG A 49 -4.87 0.37 -14.27
C ARG A 49 -3.89 0.48 -13.11
N PHE A 50 -2.63 0.10 -13.37
CA PHE A 50 -1.60 0.04 -12.34
C PHE A 50 -0.24 0.53 -12.86
N GLU A 51 0.51 1.19 -11.98
CA GLU A 51 1.93 1.47 -12.14
C GLU A 51 2.73 0.28 -11.63
N GLN A 52 3.66 -0.21 -12.46
CA GLN A 52 4.50 -1.38 -12.18
C GLN A 52 5.98 -1.02 -12.08
N GLU A 53 6.35 0.22 -12.38
CA GLU A 53 7.73 0.69 -12.27
C GLU A 53 8.18 0.66 -10.80
N GLU A 54 9.26 -0.09 -10.53
CA GLU A 54 9.69 -0.42 -9.17
C GLU A 54 10.03 0.83 -8.35
N ALA A 55 10.60 1.87 -8.97
CA ALA A 55 10.93 3.11 -8.26
C ALA A 55 9.66 3.83 -7.76
N LEU A 56 8.60 3.89 -8.57
CA LEU A 56 7.32 4.47 -8.18
C LEU A 56 6.61 3.64 -7.10
N VAL A 57 6.72 2.30 -7.14
CA VAL A 57 6.22 1.42 -6.07
C VAL A 57 6.93 1.70 -4.75
N VAL A 58 8.27 1.82 -4.77
CA VAL A 58 9.09 2.16 -3.60
C VAL A 58 8.72 3.55 -3.05
N GLN A 59 8.61 4.55 -3.93
CA GLN A 59 8.22 5.90 -3.56
C GLN A 59 6.86 5.89 -2.85
N GLN A 60 5.87 5.19 -3.42
CA GLN A 60 4.54 5.12 -2.82
C GLN A 60 4.55 4.39 -1.48
N ALA A 61 5.38 3.35 -1.31
CA ALA A 61 5.52 2.65 -0.04
C ALA A 61 6.02 3.58 1.07
N HIS A 62 6.96 4.48 0.76
CA HIS A 62 7.44 5.50 1.68
C HIS A 62 6.37 6.54 2.04
N ILE A 63 5.54 6.95 1.09
CA ILE A 63 4.43 7.88 1.34
C ILE A 63 3.42 7.23 2.29
N LEU A 64 3.00 6.00 2.00
CA LEU A 64 1.96 5.30 2.77
C LEU A 64 2.40 4.88 4.17
N SER A 65 3.71 4.72 4.42
CA SER A 65 4.24 4.32 5.72
C SER A 65 4.22 5.44 6.76
N ARG A 66 4.06 6.70 6.33
CA ARG A 66 4.18 7.89 7.17
C ARG A 66 2.83 8.48 7.60
N ARG A 67 1.73 7.89 7.15
CA ARG A 67 0.37 8.37 7.44
C ARG A 67 -0.52 7.24 7.92
N GLN A 68 -1.55 7.60 8.67
CA GLN A 68 -2.61 6.68 9.05
C GLN A 68 -3.37 6.16 7.82
N GLN A 69 -4.01 5.00 7.98
CA GLN A 69 -4.85 4.43 6.94
C GLN A 69 -6.17 5.19 6.89
N HIS A 70 -6.53 5.71 5.71
CA HIS A 70 -7.85 6.31 5.48
C HIS A 70 -8.72 5.48 4.51
N SER A 71 -8.20 4.35 4.01
CA SER A 71 -8.94 3.44 3.14
C SER A 71 -9.83 2.52 3.97
N VAL A 72 -11.11 2.43 3.59
CA VAL A 72 -12.05 1.43 4.09
C VAL A 72 -11.66 0.06 3.53
N VAL A 73 -11.50 -0.93 4.39
CA VAL A 73 -11.25 -2.34 4.03
C VAL A 73 -12.47 -3.19 4.32
N ALA A 74 -12.50 -4.43 3.82
CA ALA A 74 -13.65 -5.31 3.99
C ALA A 74 -13.98 -5.56 5.47
N GLU A 75 -12.96 -5.62 6.32
CA GLU A 75 -13.11 -5.79 7.76
C GLU A 75 -13.79 -4.60 8.46
N ASP A 76 -13.75 -3.40 7.87
CA ASP A 76 -14.40 -2.20 8.42
C ASP A 76 -15.92 -2.21 8.20
N LEU A 77 -16.44 -3.11 7.36
CA LEU A 77 -17.86 -3.20 6.95
C LEU A 77 -18.62 -4.34 7.65
N LEU A 78 -17.97 -5.06 8.57
CA LEU A 78 -18.53 -6.12 9.40
C LEU A 78 -19.08 -5.56 10.72
#